data_AF-A0A0Y9XVJ4-F1
#
_entry.id   AF-A0A0Y9XVJ4-F1
#
_cell.length_a   1.000
_cell.length_b   1.000
_cell.length_c   1.000
_cell.angle_alpha   90.00
_cell.angle_beta   90.00
_cell.angle_gamma   90.00
#
_symmetry.space_group_name_H-M   'P 1'
#
loop_
_entity.id
_entity.type
_entity.pdbx_description
1 polymer ?
#
loop_
_entity_poly.entity_id
_entity_poly.type
_entity_poly.pdbx_seq_one_letter_code
_entity_poly.pdbx_strand_id
1 'polypeptide(L)'
;MEKDANCQTDASNISEEIHISDKLNSILVSYAKKVILFNPGKDSNDEDTIKKNIYMWSKEYFKNLYEESKDDQISLNSNSNWDAFDTSIEGNQIKDKIKKEMEKVTFHINN
;
A
#
# COMPACT_ATOMS: atom_id res chain seq x y z
N MET A 1 52.78 -1.94 -10.79
CA MET A 1 51.95 -0.73 -10.62
C MET A 1 50.51 -1.18 -10.74
N GLU A 2 49.94 -1.63 -9.64
CA GLU A 2 48.56 -2.10 -9.57
C GLU A 2 47.63 -0.87 -9.61
N LYS A 3 46.61 -0.91 -10.45
CA LYS A 3 45.62 0.16 -10.57
C LYS A 3 44.54 -0.10 -9.53
N ASP A 4 44.51 0.70 -8.48
CA ASP A 4 43.38 0.73 -7.55
C ASP A 4 42.13 1.20 -8.31
N ALA A 5 41.19 0.29 -8.51
CA ALA A 5 39.88 0.60 -9.04
C ALA A 5 39.11 1.37 -7.96
N ASN A 6 39.01 2.69 -8.15
CA ASN A 6 38.21 3.57 -7.31
C ASN A 6 36.73 3.29 -7.58
N CYS A 7 36.16 2.30 -6.89
CA CYS A 7 34.73 2.02 -6.94
C CYS A 7 33.98 3.14 -6.22
N GLN A 8 33.63 4.19 -6.97
CA GLN A 8 32.63 5.16 -6.54
C GLN A 8 31.33 4.41 -6.27
N THR A 9 30.99 4.28 -5.00
CA THR A 9 29.67 3.81 -4.60
C THR A 9 28.80 5.05 -4.53
N ASP A 10 28.16 5.39 -5.64
CA ASP A 10 27.06 6.34 -5.65
C ASP A 10 25.93 5.70 -4.83
N ALA A 11 26.01 5.86 -3.51
CA ALA A 11 24.93 5.55 -2.60
C ALA A 11 23.85 6.60 -2.85
N SER A 12 23.08 6.41 -3.93
CA SER A 12 21.86 7.19 -4.18
C SER A 12 21.06 7.19 -2.90
N ASN A 13 20.89 8.37 -2.33
CA ASN A 13 20.26 8.57 -1.05
C ASN A 13 18.76 8.31 -1.23
N ILE A 14 18.35 7.03 -1.11
CA ILE A 14 16.99 6.51 -1.35
C ILE A 14 15.91 7.29 -0.57
N SER A 15 16.32 8.06 0.44
CA SER A 15 15.49 8.96 1.22
C SER A 15 14.99 10.19 0.43
N GLU A 16 15.65 10.60 -0.65
CA GLU A 16 15.26 11.78 -1.45
C GLU A 16 14.17 11.46 -2.48
N GLU A 17 13.88 10.18 -2.72
CA GLU A 17 12.99 9.74 -3.82
C GLU A 17 11.57 9.35 -3.36
N ILE A 18 11.31 9.23 -2.05
CA ILE A 18 10.01 8.79 -1.54
C ILE A 18 9.12 10.01 -1.25
N HIS A 19 8.26 10.35 -2.21
CA HIS A 19 7.24 11.39 -2.02
C HIS A 19 6.01 10.84 -1.28
N ILE A 20 5.87 11.15 0.01
CA ILE A 20 4.70 10.78 0.81
C ILE A 20 3.58 11.81 0.60
N SER A 21 2.37 11.36 0.27
CA SER A 21 1.22 12.25 0.15
C SER A 21 0.81 12.84 1.51
N ASP A 22 0.61 14.15 1.58
CA ASP A 22 0.10 14.85 2.78
C ASP A 22 -1.24 14.28 3.28
N LYS A 23 -2.03 13.70 2.38
CA LYS A 23 -3.34 13.10 2.71
C LYS A 23 -3.23 11.74 3.38
N LEU A 24 -2.09 11.03 3.23
CA LEU A 24 -1.92 9.66 3.71
C LEU A 24 -2.20 9.54 5.21
N ASN A 25 -1.63 10.46 6.01
CA ASN A 25 -1.82 10.44 7.46
C ASN A 25 -3.29 10.57 7.84
N SER A 26 -4.03 11.47 7.19
CA SER A 26 -5.46 11.69 7.46
C SER A 26 -6.31 10.45 7.14
N ILE A 27 -5.98 9.73 6.05
CA ILE A 27 -6.66 8.50 5.64
C ILE A 27 -6.39 7.40 6.67
N LEU A 28 -5.13 7.20 7.06
CA LEU A 28 -4.75 6.17 8.04
C LEU A 28 -5.35 6.42 9.42
N VAL A 29 -5.37 7.68 9.89
CA VAL A 29 -6.01 8.06 11.16
C VAL A 29 -7.51 7.76 11.14
N SER A 30 -8.19 8.10 10.04
CA SER A 30 -9.62 7.85 9.90
C SER A 30 -9.94 6.36 9.87
N TYR A 31 -9.16 5.59 9.12
CA TYR A 31 -9.25 4.13 9.09
C TYR A 31 -9.03 3.51 10.48
N ALA A 32 -7.97 3.90 11.20
CA ALA A 32 -7.68 3.37 12.53
C ALA A 32 -8.83 3.62 13.53
N LYS A 33 -9.41 4.84 13.53
CA LYS A 33 -10.58 5.16 14.34
C LYS A 33 -11.76 4.24 14.03
N LYS A 34 -11.99 3.94 12.75
CA LYS A 34 -13.09 3.07 12.33
C LYS A 34 -12.84 1.61 12.73
N VAL A 35 -11.61 1.10 12.57
CA VAL A 35 -11.26 -0.26 13.04
C VAL A 35 -11.49 -0.40 14.55
N ILE A 36 -11.08 0.58 15.36
CA ILE A 36 -11.31 0.58 16.81
C ILE A 36 -12.81 0.59 17.13
N LEU A 37 -13.57 1.45 16.44
CA LEU A 37 -15.01 1.60 16.69
C LEU A 37 -15.81 0.34 16.34
N PHE A 38 -15.54 -0.26 15.17
CA PHE A 38 -16.29 -1.41 14.70
C PHE A 38 -15.76 -2.74 15.24
N ASN A 39 -14.47 -2.76 15.62
CA ASN A 39 -13.76 -3.92 16.15
C ASN A 39 -14.10 -5.22 15.38
N PRO A 40 -13.73 -5.32 14.09
CA PRO A 40 -14.17 -6.41 13.23
C PRO A 40 -13.69 -7.80 13.67
N GLY A 41 -12.73 -7.89 14.59
CA GLY A 41 -12.28 -9.13 15.20
C GLY A 41 -13.00 -9.54 16.49
N LYS A 42 -13.92 -8.74 17.02
CA LYS A 42 -14.44 -8.88 18.40
C LYS A 42 -15.08 -10.25 18.71
N ASP A 43 -15.70 -10.88 17.71
CA ASP A 43 -16.49 -12.10 17.88
C ASP A 43 -15.66 -13.36 17.63
N SER A 44 -14.33 -13.23 17.57
CA SER A 44 -13.41 -14.32 17.29
C SER A 44 -12.25 -14.31 18.29
N ASN A 45 -11.88 -15.49 18.78
CA ASN A 45 -10.71 -15.68 19.67
C ASN A 45 -9.52 -16.32 18.94
N ASP A 46 -9.74 -16.78 17.71
CA ASP A 46 -8.71 -17.35 16.84
C ASP A 46 -7.98 -16.24 16.08
N GLU A 47 -6.65 -16.21 16.15
CA GLU A 47 -5.84 -15.12 15.60
C GLU A 47 -5.97 -15.01 14.07
N ASP A 48 -6.00 -16.14 13.37
CA ASP A 48 -6.10 -16.16 11.91
C ASP A 48 -7.48 -15.68 11.45
N THR A 49 -8.53 -16.06 12.17
CA THR A 49 -9.89 -15.57 11.93
C THR A 49 -9.99 -14.07 12.22
N ILE A 50 -9.38 -13.57 13.31
CA ILE A 50 -9.33 -12.13 13.62
C ILE A 50 -8.64 -11.37 12.49
N LYS A 51 -7.46 -11.83 12.04
CA LYS A 51 -6.71 -11.20 10.94
C LYS A 51 -7.53 -11.18 9.65
N LYS A 52 -8.18 -12.29 9.32
CA LYS A 52 -9.05 -12.41 8.14
C LYS A 52 -10.24 -11.45 8.21
N ASN A 53 -10.89 -11.35 9.37
CA ASN A 53 -12.04 -10.47 9.55
C ASN A 53 -11.63 -8.99 9.44
N ILE A 54 -10.52 -8.60 10.07
CA ILE A 54 -9.94 -7.26 9.91
C ILE A 54 -9.66 -7.00 8.42
N TYR A 55 -8.93 -7.90 7.75
CA TYR A 55 -8.59 -7.74 6.32
C TYR A 55 -9.82 -7.54 5.43
N MET A 56 -10.84 -8.40 5.58
CA MET A 56 -12.07 -8.31 4.77
C MET A 56 -12.81 -7.00 5.02
N TRP A 57 -12.96 -6.61 6.28
CA TRP A 57 -13.58 -5.34 6.66
C TRP A 57 -12.81 -4.14 6.09
N SER A 58 -11.48 -4.17 6.15
CA SER A 58 -10.63 -3.10 5.60
C SER A 58 -10.73 -2.98 4.09
N LYS A 59 -10.81 -4.11 3.38
CA LYS A 59 -11.02 -4.12 1.93
C LYS A 59 -12.33 -3.43 1.56
N GLU A 60 -13.41 -3.70 2.28
CA GLU A 60 -14.71 -3.05 2.07
C GLU A 60 -14.65 -1.55 2.42
N TYR A 61 -14.04 -1.19 3.55
CA TYR A 61 -13.86 0.20 3.95
C TYR A 61 -13.16 1.04 2.87
N PHE A 62 -12.02 0.58 2.36
CA PHE A 62 -11.28 1.33 1.34
C PHE A 62 -11.98 1.30 -0.02
N LYS A 63 -12.73 0.24 -0.35
CA LYS A 63 -13.58 0.21 -1.54
C LYS A 63 -14.65 1.30 -1.47
N ASN A 64 -15.38 1.38 -0.36
CA ASN A 64 -16.43 2.40 -0.17
C ASN A 64 -15.82 3.81 -0.21
N LEU A 65 -14.69 4.03 0.46
CA LEU A 65 -13.98 5.32 0.44
C LEU A 65 -13.60 5.74 -0.99
N TYR A 66 -13.19 4.79 -1.82
CA TYR A 66 -12.86 5.05 -3.22
C TYR A 66 -14.11 5.31 -4.08
N GLU A 67 -15.19 4.58 -3.86
CA GLU A 67 -16.45 4.77 -4.59
C GLU A 67 -17.14 6.09 -4.22
N GLU A 68 -17.21 6.45 -2.93
CA GLU A 68 -17.70 7.75 -2.45
C GLU A 68 -16.90 8.91 -3.08
N SER A 69 -15.57 8.75 -3.21
CA SER A 69 -14.73 9.76 -3.87
C SER A 69 -15.01 9.94 -5.37
N LYS A 70 -15.64 8.94 -6.03
CA LYS A 70 -16.09 9.07 -7.43
C LYS A 70 -17.41 9.79 -7.53
N ASP A 71 -18.33 9.57 -6.59
CA ASP A 71 -19.61 10.28 -6.56
C ASP A 71 -19.39 11.78 -6.31
N ASP A 72 -18.43 12.14 -5.45
CA ASP A 72 -18.01 13.53 -5.27
C ASP A 72 -17.36 14.13 -6.53
N GLN A 73 -16.64 13.33 -7.33
CA GLN A 73 -16.07 13.76 -8.61
C GLN A 73 -17.07 13.84 -9.76
N ILE A 74 -18.21 13.14 -9.72
CA ILE A 74 -19.28 13.32 -10.72
C ILE A 74 -19.93 14.69 -10.57
N SER A 75 -19.89 15.30 -9.39
CA SER A 75 -20.31 16.70 -9.17
C SER A 75 -19.29 17.75 -9.62
N LEU A 76 -18.05 17.33 -9.87
CA LEU A 76 -16.90 18.18 -10.19
C LEU A 76 -16.21 17.64 -11.44
N ASN A 77 -16.65 18.13 -12.59
CA ASN A 77 -15.92 18.16 -13.87
C ASN A 77 -16.28 17.06 -14.89
N SER A 78 -17.37 17.31 -15.61
CA SER A 78 -17.36 17.26 -17.07
C SER A 78 -15.99 17.70 -17.63
N ASN A 79 -15.37 16.86 -18.47
CA ASN A 79 -14.09 17.02 -19.17
C ASN A 79 -12.79 16.85 -18.34
N SER A 80 -12.22 15.64 -18.42
CA SER A 80 -10.85 15.47 -18.95
C SER A 80 -10.57 13.99 -19.26
N ASN A 81 -10.22 13.74 -20.52
CA ASN A 81 -9.72 12.51 -21.09
C ASN A 81 -8.45 12.06 -20.34
N TRP A 82 -8.48 10.90 -19.68
CA TRP A 82 -7.28 10.30 -19.09
C TRP A 82 -6.73 9.27 -20.08
N ASP A 83 -5.76 9.72 -20.86
CA ASP A 83 -4.99 8.87 -21.78
C ASP A 83 -4.28 7.74 -21.02
N ALA A 84 -4.18 6.62 -21.72
CA ALA A 84 -3.70 5.34 -21.24
C ALA A 84 -2.27 5.41 -20.67
N PHE A 85 -2.09 4.86 -19.47
CA PHE A 85 -0.75 4.55 -18.97
C PHE A 85 -0.24 3.26 -19.64
N ASP A 86 0.65 3.47 -20.61
CA ASP A 86 1.52 2.45 -21.19
C ASP A 86 2.33 1.76 -20.08
N THR A 87 2.10 0.46 -19.89
CA THR A 87 2.80 -0.37 -18.90
C THR A 87 3.81 -1.22 -19.64
N SER A 88 4.98 -0.66 -19.91
CA SER A 88 6.08 -1.38 -20.54
C SER A 88 7.37 -1.11 -19.77
N ILE A 89 7.91 -2.19 -19.16
CA ILE A 89 9.27 -2.38 -18.63
C ILE A 89 9.47 -2.18 -17.10
N GLU A 90 8.81 -1.24 -16.41
CA GLU A 90 9.08 -0.98 -14.98
C GLU A 90 8.27 -1.84 -13.96
N GLY A 91 7.19 -2.50 -14.42
CA GLY A 91 6.31 -3.27 -13.53
C GLY A 91 6.93 -4.55 -12.95
N ASN A 92 7.94 -5.13 -13.60
CA ASN A 92 8.53 -6.41 -13.18
C ASN A 92 9.46 -6.24 -11.97
N GLN A 93 10.26 -5.17 -11.91
CA GLN A 93 11.21 -4.97 -10.81
C GLN A 93 10.53 -4.59 -9.49
N ILE A 94 9.43 -3.83 -9.57
CA ILE A 94 8.63 -3.46 -8.39
C ILE A 94 7.90 -4.70 -7.85
N LYS A 95 7.38 -5.56 -8.73
CA LYS A 95 6.73 -6.83 -8.36
C LYS A 95 7.68 -7.75 -7.59
N ASP A 96 8.94 -7.84 -8.02
CA ASP A 96 9.93 -8.69 -7.37
C ASP A 96 10.36 -8.14 -6.00
N LYS A 97 10.45 -6.81 -5.84
CA LYS A 97 10.71 -6.17 -4.54
C LYS A 97 9.56 -6.38 -3.56
N ILE A 98 8.31 -6.23 -4.00
CA ILE A 98 7.13 -6.47 -3.15
C ILE A 98 7.07 -7.95 -2.73
N LYS A 99 7.31 -8.87 -3.67
CA LYS A 99 7.36 -10.31 -3.38
C LYS A 99 8.42 -10.64 -2.32
N LYS A 100 9.62 -10.06 -2.43
CA LYS A 100 10.72 -10.25 -1.48
C LYS A 100 10.40 -9.72 -0.08
N GLU A 101 9.69 -8.61 0.03
CA GLU A 101 9.23 -8.12 1.33
C GLU A 101 8.09 -8.99 1.91
N MET A 102 7.18 -9.49 1.08
CA MET A 102 6.12 -10.43 1.52
C MET A 102 6.70 -11.75 2.05
N GLU A 103 7.78 -12.25 1.46
CA GLU A 103 8.51 -13.44 1.95
C GLU A 103 9.19 -13.19 3.31
N LYS A 104 9.52 -11.94 3.67
CA LYS A 104 10.02 -11.62 5.02
C LYS A 104 8.91 -11.60 6.07
N VAL A 105 7.66 -11.48 5.66
CA VAL A 105 6.46 -11.48 6.52
C VAL A 105 5.89 -12.91 6.63
N THR A 106 6.75 -13.92 6.62
CA THR A 106 6.31 -15.32 6.75
C THR A 106 5.95 -15.61 8.22
N PHE A 107 4.65 -15.60 8.52
CA PHE A 107 4.13 -16.15 9.77
C PHE A 107 4.24 -17.67 9.71
N HIS A 108 5.01 -18.25 10.63
CA HIS A 108 5.12 -19.70 10.77
C HIS A 108 3.83 -20.21 11.42
N ILE A 109 2.86 -20.61 10.59
CA ILE A 109 1.74 -21.45 11.00
C ILE A 109 2.30 -22.84 11.22
N ASN A 110 2.58 -23.17 12.48
CA ASN A 110 2.84 -24.55 12.90
C ASN A 110 1.48 -25.23 13.11
N ASN A 111 1.24 -26.28 12.32
CA ASN A 111 0.07 -27.15 12.39
C ASN A 111 0.12 -28.07 13.63
#